data_AF-R1DJ39-F1
#
_entry.id   AF-R1DJ39-F1
#
_cell.length_a   1.000
_cell.length_b   1.000
_cell.length_c   1.000
_cell.angle_alpha   90.00
_cell.angle_beta   90.00
_cell.angle_gamma   90.00
#
_symmetry.space_group_name_H-M   'P 1'
#
loop_
_entity.id
_entity.type
_entity.pdbx_description
1 polymer ?
#
loop_
_entity_poly.entity_id
_entity_poly.type
_entity_poly.pdbx_seq_one_letter_code
_entity_poly.pdbx_strand_id
1 'polypeptide(L)'
;IHALLAPQYWCQGVSLEDCAARARNAWAFGLYAPTGDLVGFLRLVTDRISFAYLSDVVVEEALRGQGLAEFMVTSALGLPEIE
;
A
#
# COMPACT_ATOMS: atom_id res chain seq x y z
N ILE A 1 1.12 8.89 -3.18
CA ILE A 1 0.92 7.49 -3.63
C ILE A 1 1.51 7.23 -5.02
N HIS A 2 1.08 7.91 -6.08
CA HIS A 2 1.53 7.62 -7.46
C HIS A 2 3.05 7.77 -7.62
N ALA A 3 3.65 8.81 -7.06
CA ALA A 3 5.10 8.99 -7.06
C ALA A 3 5.88 7.80 -6.44
N LEU A 4 5.32 7.14 -5.42
CA LEU A 4 5.92 5.98 -4.77
C LEU A 4 5.75 4.70 -5.61
N LEU A 5 4.64 4.59 -6.35
CA LEU A 5 4.27 3.41 -7.13
C LEU A 5 4.79 3.43 -8.56
N ALA A 6 4.77 4.56 -9.26
CA ALA A 6 5.15 4.69 -10.66
C ALA A 6 6.55 4.11 -11.00
N PRO A 7 7.56 4.19 -10.12
CA PRO A 7 8.86 3.57 -10.36
C PRO A 7 8.86 2.04 -10.25
N GLN A 8 7.87 1.43 -9.59
CA GLN A 8 7.84 -0.02 -9.36
C GLN A 8 7.48 -0.76 -10.64
N TYR A 9 8.10 -1.93 -10.87
CA TYR A 9 7.95 -2.66 -12.13
C TYR A 9 6.49 -3.04 -12.44
N TRP A 10 5.66 -3.29 -11.43
CA TRP A 10 4.24 -3.65 -11.58
C TRP A 10 3.29 -2.45 -11.76
N CYS A 11 3.82 -1.23 -11.67
CA CYS A 11 3.08 0.02 -11.81
C CYS A 11 3.59 0.90 -12.97
N GLN A 12 4.50 0.40 -13.81
CA GLN A 12 4.97 1.10 -14.99
C GLN A 12 3.81 1.41 -15.93
N GLY A 13 3.72 2.67 -16.39
CA GLY A 13 2.66 3.13 -17.29
C GLY A 13 1.28 3.36 -16.64
N VAL A 14 1.12 3.10 -15.33
CA VAL A 14 -0.13 3.41 -14.62
C VAL A 14 -0.27 4.92 -14.48
N SER A 15 -1.38 5.47 -14.96
CA SER A 15 -1.67 6.90 -14.87
C SER A 15 -1.92 7.32 -13.41
N LEU A 16 -1.78 8.62 -13.13
CA LEU A 16 -2.14 9.17 -11.82
C LEU A 16 -3.63 8.92 -11.51
N GLU A 17 -4.50 9.04 -12.51
CA GLU A 17 -5.93 8.81 -12.38
C GLU A 17 -6.25 7.35 -12.04
N ASP A 18 -5.68 6.39 -12.77
CA ASP A 18 -5.86 4.97 -12.50
C ASP A 18 -5.32 4.58 -11.13
N CYS A 19 -4.16 5.12 -10.74
CA CYS A 19 -3.60 4.91 -9.41
C CYS A 19 -4.55 5.41 -8.32
N ALA A 20 -5.13 6.60 -8.49
CA ALA A 20 -6.11 7.14 -7.56
C ALA A 20 -7.40 6.31 -7.53
N ALA A 21 -7.87 5.85 -8.69
CA ALA A 21 -9.04 4.98 -8.80
C ALA A 21 -8.82 3.62 -8.11
N ARG A 22 -7.66 2.99 -8.29
CA ARG A 22 -7.26 1.75 -7.60
C ARG A 22 -7.24 1.94 -6.09
N ALA A 23 -6.66 3.04 -5.60
CA ALA A 23 -6.61 3.34 -4.18
C ALA A 23 -8.02 3.58 -3.58
N ARG A 24 -8.91 4.25 -4.31
CA ARG A 24 -10.31 4.48 -3.86
C ARG A 24 -11.16 3.20 -3.82
N ASN A 25 -10.88 2.23 -4.68
CA ASN A 25 -11.65 0.99 -4.80
C ASN A 25 -11.07 -0.19 -4.00
N ALA A 26 -10.09 0.07 -3.14
CA ALA A 26 -9.44 -0.94 -2.31
C ALA A 26 -9.29 -0.41 -0.87
N TRP A 27 -8.94 -1.29 0.05
CA TRP A 27 -8.50 -0.89 1.39
C TRP A 27 -7.05 -0.45 1.30
N ALA A 28 -6.84 0.86 1.15
CA ALA A 28 -5.53 1.44 0.96
C ALA A 28 -4.94 1.94 2.29
N PHE A 29 -3.68 1.62 2.52
CA PHE A 29 -2.93 1.96 3.72
C PHE A 29 -1.69 2.77 3.34
N GLY A 30 -1.46 3.86 4.05
CA GLY A 30 -0.26 4.69 3.92
C GLY A 30 0.57 4.64 5.19
N LEU A 31 1.88 4.47 5.04
CA LEU A 31 2.84 4.67 6.11
C LEU A 31 3.40 6.07 5.99
N TYR A 32 3.27 6.84 7.07
CA TYR A 32 3.70 8.23 7.12
C TYR A 32 4.86 8.39 8.09
N ALA A 33 5.91 9.10 7.67
CA ALA A 33 7.00 9.51 8.53
C ALA A 33 6.52 10.59 9.53
N PRO A 34 7.25 10.83 10.65
CA PRO A 34 6.91 11.90 11.59
C PRO A 34 6.85 13.30 10.96
N THR A 35 7.55 13.51 9.84
CA THR A 35 7.51 14.75 9.04
C THR A 35 6.18 14.95 8.30
N GLY A 36 5.33 13.93 8.22
CA GLY A 36 4.09 13.91 7.44
C GLY A 36 4.25 13.35 6.03
N ASP A 37 5.47 12.96 5.63
CA ASP A 37 5.72 12.40 4.31
C ASP A 37 5.17 10.97 4.19
N LEU A 38 4.53 10.66 3.07
CA LEU A 38 4.12 9.30 2.75
C LEU A 38 5.36 8.51 2.30
N VAL A 39 5.77 7.52 3.10
CA VAL A 39 6.99 6.72 2.89
C VAL A 39 6.73 5.24 2.65
N GLY A 40 5.48 4.80 2.74
CA GLY A 40 5.10 3.44 2.40
C GLY A 40 3.63 3.37 1.98
N PHE A 41 3.28 2.36 1.21
CA PHE A 41 1.93 2.13 0.76
C PHE A 41 1.66 0.64 0.59
N LEU A 42 0.43 0.21 0.86
CA LEU A 42 -0.10 -1.07 0.42
C LEU A 42 -1.61 -0.96 0.22
N ARG A 43 -2.21 -1.92 -0.48
CA ARG A 43 -3.67 -2.07 -0.49
C ARG A 43 -4.13 -3.52 -0.41
N LEU A 44 -5.32 -3.72 0.15
CA LEU A 44 -6.07 -4.98 0.11
C LEU A 44 -7.26 -4.82 -0.83
N VAL A 45 -7.34 -5.65 -1.87
CA VAL A 45 -8.55 -5.79 -2.69
C VAL A 45 -9.36 -6.94 -2.10
N THR A 46 -10.52 -6.64 -1.54
CA THR A 46 -11.26 -7.59 -0.72
C THR A 46 -12.77 -7.38 -0.85
N ASP A 47 -13.52 -8.48 -0.69
CA ASP A 47 -14.97 -8.46 -0.50
C ASP A 47 -15.38 -8.17 0.95
N ARG A 48 -14.39 -8.13 1.87
CA ARG A 48 -14.52 -7.96 3.33
C ARG A 48 -15.27 -9.09 4.04
N ILE A 49 -15.37 -10.25 3.41
CA ILE A 49 -16.13 -11.38 3.95
C ILE A 49 -15.32 -12.68 3.86
N SER A 50 -14.67 -12.93 2.72
CA SER A 50 -14.10 -14.26 2.44
C SER A 50 -12.72 -14.23 1.80
N PHE A 51 -12.30 -13.10 1.24
CA PHE A 51 -11.05 -13.03 0.49
C PHE A 51 -10.42 -11.65 0.53
N ALA A 52 -9.09 -11.60 0.61
CA ALA A 52 -8.30 -10.40 0.40
C ALA A 52 -7.08 -10.68 -0.48
N TYR A 53 -6.81 -9.79 -1.43
CA TYR A 53 -5.61 -9.78 -2.25
C TYR A 53 -4.72 -8.60 -1.86
N LEU A 54 -3.56 -8.91 -1.28
CA LEU A 54 -2.52 -7.94 -0.95
C LEU A 54 -1.79 -7.49 -2.21
N SER A 55 -1.72 -6.17 -2.42
CA SER A 55 -1.14 -5.58 -3.62
C SER A 55 -0.45 -4.24 -3.32
N ASP A 56 0.41 -3.82 -4.23
CA ASP A 56 1.10 -2.51 -4.20
C ASP A 56 1.87 -2.23 -2.91
N VAL A 57 2.44 -3.27 -2.29
CA VAL A 57 3.30 -3.13 -1.09
C VAL A 57 4.63 -2.49 -1.50
N VAL A 58 4.88 -1.29 -1.01
CA VAL A 58 6.10 -0.54 -1.31
C VAL A 58 6.52 0.31 -0.11
N VAL A 59 7.82 0.42 0.09
CA VAL A 59 8.47 1.33 1.02
C VAL A 59 9.48 2.17 0.25
N GLU A 60 9.57 3.44 0.60
CA GLU A 60 10.57 4.40 0.12
C GLU A 60 11.97 3.80 0.22
N GLU A 61 12.76 3.93 -0.85
CA GLU A 61 13.99 3.14 -0.99
C GLU A 61 14.99 3.40 0.13
N ALA A 62 15.12 4.65 0.55
CA ALA A 62 16.00 5.08 1.64
C ALA A 62 15.63 4.50 3.02
N LEU A 63 14.40 4.00 3.19
CA LEU A 63 13.90 3.47 4.48
C LEU A 63 13.76 1.94 4.47
N ARG A 64 14.17 1.26 3.40
CA ARG A 64 14.13 -0.21 3.32
C ARG A 64 15.12 -0.85 4.28
N GLY A 65 14.90 -2.14 4.58
CA GLY A 65 15.73 -2.92 5.51
C GLY A 65 15.41 -2.70 6.99
N GLN A 66 14.39 -1.91 7.32
CA GLN A 66 14.00 -1.56 8.70
C GLN A 66 12.72 -2.29 9.19
N GLY A 67 12.27 -3.33 8.48
CA GLY A 67 11.03 -4.05 8.83
C GLY A 67 9.72 -3.31 8.55
N LEU A 68 9.77 -2.14 7.91
CA LEU A 68 8.57 -1.31 7.67
C LEU A 68 7.50 -2.00 6.81
N ALA A 69 7.91 -2.77 5.80
CA ALA A 69 6.97 -3.52 4.96
C ALA A 69 6.25 -4.62 5.78
N GLU A 70 7.00 -5.33 6.62
CA GLU A 70 6.43 -6.34 7.52
C GLU A 70 5.45 -5.71 8.50
N PHE A 71 5.83 -4.59 9.14
CA PHE A 71 4.97 -3.83 10.03
C PHE A 71 3.65 -3.41 9.36
N MET A 72 3.71 -2.85 8.15
CA MET A 72 2.49 -2.46 7.44
C MET A 72 1.60 -3.66 7.12
N VAL A 73 2.19 -4.76 6.64
CA VAL A 73 1.42 -5.97 6.26
C VAL A 73 0.78 -6.61 7.49
N THR A 74 1.51 -6.78 8.59
CA THR A 74 0.93 -7.32 9.83
C THR A 74 -0.15 -6.40 10.40
N SER A 75 0.06 -5.08 10.36
CA SER A 75 -0.95 -4.12 10.82
C SER A 75 -2.24 -4.20 9.99
N ALA A 76 -2.11 -4.34 8.66
CA ALA A 76 -3.27 -4.41 7.76
C ALA A 76 -4.01 -5.75 7.89
N LEU A 77 -3.30 -6.87 8.08
CA LEU A 77 -3.90 -8.20 8.24
C LEU A 77 -4.47 -8.44 9.65
N GLY A 78 -3.99 -7.72 10.66
CA GLY A 78 -4.51 -7.80 12.03
C GLY A 78 -5.77 -6.97 12.29
N LEU A 79 -6.38 -6.38 11.26
CA LEU A 79 -7.63 -5.65 11.41
C LEU A 79 -8.79 -6.63 11.59
N PRO A 80 -9.74 -6.37 12.52
CA PRO A 80 -10.88 -7.25 12.76
C PRO A 80 -11.74 -7.52 11.51
N GLU A 81 -11.73 -6.62 10.55
CA GLU A 81 -12.48 -6.75 9.30
C GLU A 81 -11.80 -7.68 8.27
N ILE A 82 -10.59 -8.16 8.56
CA ILE A 82 -9.79 -9.07 7.73
C ILE A 82 -9.63 -10.46 8.39
N GLU A 83 -10.04 -10.64 9.66
CA GLU A 83 -10.06 -11.93 10.38
C GLU A 83 -11.22 -12.86 9.98
#